data_AF-A0A9E5BDL6-F1
#
_entry.id   AF-A0A9E5BDL6-F1
#
_cell.length_a   1.000
_cell.length_b   1.000
_cell.length_c   1.000
_cell.angle_alpha   90.00
_cell.angle_beta   90.00
_cell.angle_gamma   90.00
#
_symmetry.space_group_name_H-M   'P 1'
#
loop_
_entity.id
_entity.type
_entity.pdbx_description
1 polymer ?
#
loop_
_entity_poly.entity_id
_entity_poly.type
_entity_poly.pdbx_seq_one_letter_code
_entity_poly.pdbx_strand_id
1 'polypeptide(L)'
;LIGPHTVNTMPDPTVEAFSDHGTVARTIDVGVGTARAQWDELAGHGVDVNDVADQLEREGVASFIKSFEDLISALHVKASSLGS
;
A
#
# COMPACT_ATOMS: atom_id res chain seq x y z
N LEU A 1 -3.55 5.34 12.07
CA LEU A 1 -2.79 4.07 12.21
C LEU A 1 -1.54 4.27 13.08
N ILE A 2 -1.64 5.00 14.19
CA ILE A 2 -0.51 5.24 15.09
C ILE A 2 -0.63 4.27 16.26
N GLY A 3 0.43 3.51 16.53
CA GLY A 3 0.46 2.47 17.56
C GLY A 3 1.86 2.05 17.97
N PRO A 4 2.01 1.35 19.11
CA PRO A 4 3.29 0.77 19.50
C PRO A 4 3.69 -0.35 18.54
N HIS A 5 5.00 -0.51 18.31
CA HIS A 5 5.57 -1.57 17.46
C HIS A 5 5.10 -1.56 15.99
N THR A 6 4.67 -0.39 15.49
CA THR A 6 4.27 -0.22 14.07
C THR A 6 5.15 0.81 13.37
N VAL A 7 5.34 0.63 12.06
CA VAL A 7 5.93 1.62 11.17
C VAL A 7 4.91 1.93 10.08
N ASN A 8 4.79 3.20 9.69
CA ASN A 8 4.07 3.61 8.49
C ASN A 8 5.08 4.22 7.51
N THR A 9 5.33 3.53 6.39
CA THR A 9 6.20 4.01 5.33
C THR A 9 5.38 4.87 4.38
N MET A 10 5.64 6.18 4.41
CA MET A 10 4.88 7.18 3.67
C MET A 10 5.78 7.86 2.64
N PRO A 11 5.27 8.18 1.43
CA PRO A 11 6.00 9.01 0.49
C PRO A 11 6.07 10.46 0.98
N ASP A 12 7.06 11.24 0.52
CA ASP A 12 7.30 12.61 0.96
C ASP A 12 6.05 13.50 0.98
N PRO A 13 5.17 13.48 -0.05
CA PRO A 13 3.96 14.32 -0.03
C PRO A 13 2.99 13.96 1.10
N THR A 14 2.93 12.68 1.50
CA THR A 14 2.10 12.23 2.62
C THR A 14 2.73 12.66 3.96
N VAL A 15 4.06 12.66 4.07
CA VAL A 15 4.77 13.18 5.25
C VAL A 15 4.55 14.69 5.40
N GLU A 16 4.62 15.44 4.31
CA GLU A 16 4.36 16.89 4.29
C GLU A 16 2.92 17.19 4.69
N ALA A 17 1.93 16.51 4.10
CA ALA A 17 0.53 16.67 4.46
C ALA A 17 0.26 16.33 5.94
N PHE A 18 0.86 15.25 6.44
CA PHE A 18 0.77 14.90 7.85
C PHE A 18 1.44 15.93 8.77
N SER A 19 2.52 16.59 8.31
CA SER A 19 3.19 17.64 9.09
C SER A 19 2.38 18.94 9.16
N ASP A 20 1.65 19.27 8.10
CA ASP A 20 0.80 20.47 8.04
C ASP A 20 -0.48 20.32 8.88
N HIS A 21 -1.18 19.18 8.74
CA HIS A 21 -2.51 19.01 9.34
C HIS A 21 -2.81 17.60 9.89
N GLY A 22 -1.77 16.79 10.15
CA GLY A 22 -1.93 15.50 10.79
C GLY A 22 -2.31 15.60 12.27
N THR A 23 -2.97 14.56 12.79
CA THR A 23 -3.28 14.44 14.22
C THR A 23 -2.46 13.31 14.84
N VAL A 24 -1.68 13.63 15.87
CA VAL A 24 -0.90 12.64 16.62
C VAL A 24 -1.74 12.06 17.75
N ALA A 25 -2.31 10.87 17.52
CA ALA A 25 -3.06 10.12 18.52
C ALA A 25 -2.91 8.62 18.28
N ARG A 26 -2.73 7.84 19.36
CA ARG A 26 -2.79 6.38 19.29
C ARG A 26 -4.18 5.97 18.84
N THR A 27 -4.25 5.42 17.63
CA THR A 27 -5.50 5.13 16.92
C THR A 27 -5.60 3.69 16.47
N ILE A 28 -4.52 2.91 16.60
CA ILE A 28 -4.45 1.53 16.09
C ILE A 28 -5.47 0.60 16.75
N ASP A 29 -5.79 0.85 18.02
CA ASP A 29 -6.66 0.04 18.87
C ASP A 29 -7.95 0.77 19.27
N VAL A 30 -8.21 1.93 18.67
CA VAL A 30 -9.44 2.68 18.86
C VAL A 30 -10.51 2.13 17.92
N GLY A 31 -11.71 1.85 18.44
CA GLY A 31 -12.87 1.49 17.61
C GLY A 31 -12.83 0.09 16.99
N VAL A 32 -12.02 -0.84 17.49
CA VAL A 32 -11.85 -2.19 16.94
C VAL A 32 -13.17 -2.96 16.80
N GLY A 33 -14.11 -2.79 17.74
CA GLY A 33 -15.44 -3.40 17.64
C GLY A 33 -16.24 -2.89 16.43
N THR A 34 -16.20 -1.58 16.17
CA THR A 34 -16.82 -0.97 14.99
C THR A 34 -16.13 -1.45 13.71
N ALA A 35 -14.80 -1.48 13.68
CA ALA A 35 -14.04 -1.98 12.54
C ALA A 35 -14.40 -3.44 12.20
N ARG A 36 -14.58 -4.29 13.22
CA ARG A 36 -15.05 -5.67 13.05
C ARG A 36 -16.46 -5.73 12.46
N ALA A 37 -17.39 -4.95 13.00
CA ALA A 37 -18.77 -4.92 12.49
C ALA A 37 -18.82 -4.46 11.04
N GLN A 38 -18.08 -3.40 10.69
CA GLN A 38 -17.98 -2.91 9.31
C GLN A 38 -17.37 -3.96 8.37
N TRP A 39 -16.37 -4.71 8.85
CA TRP A 39 -15.77 -5.80 8.09
C TRP A 39 -16.78 -6.93 7.80
N ASP A 40 -17.57 -7.32 8.80
CA ASP A 40 -18.60 -8.37 8.65
C ASP A 40 -19.76 -7.91 7.74
N GLU A 41 -20.09 -6.60 7.75
CA GLU A 41 -21.13 -6.01 6.89
C GLU A 41 -20.78 -6.04 5.39
N LEU A 42 -19.50 -6.08 5.02
CA LEU A 42 -19.06 -6.15 3.62
C LEU A 42 -19.70 -7.31 2.86
N ALA A 43 -19.80 -8.48 3.49
CA ALA A 43 -20.45 -9.65 2.90
C ALA A 43 -21.95 -9.40 2.65
N GLY A 44 -22.62 -8.67 3.55
CA GLY A 44 -24.02 -8.24 3.39
C GLY A 44 -24.23 -7.30 2.21
N HIS A 45 -23.18 -6.62 1.75
CA HIS A 45 -23.16 -5.79 0.56
C HIS A 45 -22.65 -6.53 -0.70
N GLY A 46 -22.43 -7.85 -0.61
CA GLY A 46 -21.96 -8.67 -1.72
C GLY A 46 -20.47 -8.54 -2.00
N VAL A 47 -19.68 -7.99 -1.07
CA VAL A 47 -18.22 -7.92 -1.19
C VAL A 47 -17.63 -9.21 -0.62
N ASP A 48 -17.06 -10.04 -1.50
CA ASP A 48 -16.22 -11.16 -1.09
C ASP A 48 -14.79 -10.69 -0.85
N VAL A 49 -14.42 -10.54 0.42
CA VAL A 49 -13.09 -10.03 0.80
C VAL A 49 -11.97 -11.00 0.43
N ASN A 50 -12.24 -12.30 0.33
CA ASN A 50 -11.22 -13.26 -0.10
C ASN A 50 -10.92 -13.09 -1.59
N ASP A 51 -11.94 -12.93 -2.43
CA ASP A 51 -11.76 -12.67 -3.86
C ASP A 51 -11.02 -11.33 -4.10
N VAL A 52 -11.37 -10.29 -3.33
CA VAL A 52 -10.64 -9.01 -3.37
C VAL A 52 -9.18 -9.17 -2.95
N ALA A 53 -8.89 -9.92 -1.88
CA ALA A 53 -7.53 -10.17 -1.44
C ALA A 53 -6.72 -10.92 -2.50
N ASP A 54 -7.29 -11.98 -3.08
CA ASP A 54 -6.69 -12.79 -4.13
C ASP A 54 -6.42 -11.95 -5.40
N GLN A 55 -7.34 -11.05 -5.75
CA GLN A 55 -7.15 -10.13 -6.87
C GLN A 55 -6.00 -9.16 -6.60
N LEU A 56 -5.99 -8.50 -5.43
CA LEU A 56 -4.96 -7.52 -5.07
C LEU A 56 -3.57 -8.16 -4.98
N GLU A 57 -3.46 -9.41 -4.51
CA GLU A 57 -2.19 -10.13 -4.49
C GLU A 57 -1.67 -10.38 -5.92
N ARG A 58 -2.51 -10.90 -6.82
CA ARG A 58 -2.13 -11.14 -8.22
C ARG A 58 -1.68 -9.86 -8.92
N GLU A 59 -2.45 -8.78 -8.75
CA GLU A 59 -2.12 -7.48 -9.33
C GLU A 59 -0.83 -6.89 -8.75
N GLY A 60 -0.64 -7.04 -7.43
CA GLY A 60 0.59 -6.65 -6.75
C GLY A 60 1.82 -7.35 -7.32
N VAL A 61 1.80 -8.69 -7.40
CA VAL A 61 2.90 -9.47 -7.98
C VAL A 61 3.18 -9.05 -9.43
N ALA A 62 2.15 -8.90 -10.26
CA ALA A 62 2.31 -8.48 -11.64
C ALA A 62 2.94 -7.08 -11.75
N SER A 63 2.53 -6.14 -10.89
CA SER A 63 3.09 -4.77 -10.85
C SER A 63 4.57 -4.75 -10.47
N PHE A 64 4.96 -5.60 -9.50
CA PHE A 64 6.36 -5.74 -9.09
C PHE A 64 7.22 -6.33 -10.22
N ILE A 65 6.75 -7.39 -10.89
CA ILE A 65 7.44 -7.99 -12.05
C ILE A 65 7.65 -6.94 -13.14
N LYS A 66 6.58 -6.23 -13.52
CA LYS A 66 6.65 -5.19 -14.54
C LYS A 66 7.66 -4.09 -14.16
N SER A 67 7.61 -3.60 -12.93
CA SER A 67 8.53 -2.56 -12.46
C SER A 67 9.98 -3.01 -12.51
N PHE A 68 10.25 -4.30 -12.27
CA PHE A 68 11.58 -4.88 -12.38
C PHE A 68 12.04 -5.01 -13.84
N GLU A 69 11.17 -5.47 -14.75
CA GLU A 69 11.47 -5.54 -16.18
C GLU A 69 11.78 -4.14 -16.75
N ASP A 70 10.99 -3.14 -16.38
CA ASP A 70 11.19 -1.74 -16.76
C ASP A 70 12.56 -1.23 -16.26
N LEU A 71 12.95 -1.56 -15.03
CA LEU A 71 14.27 -1.23 -14.47
C LEU A 71 15.40 -1.87 -15.28
N ILE A 72 15.32 -3.16 -15.58
CA ILE A 72 16.36 -3.87 -16.37
C ILE A 72 16.46 -3.30 -17.78
N SER A 73 15.33 -2.99 -18.41
CA SER A 73 15.29 -2.33 -19.72
C SER A 73 15.99 -0.97 -19.70
N ALA A 74 15.69 -0.13 -18.70
CA ALA A 74 16.33 1.17 -18.52
C ALA A 74 17.85 1.04 -18.32
N LEU A 75 18.31 0.03 -17.58
CA LEU A 75 19.73 -0.25 -17.39
C LEU A 75 20.41 -0.68 -18.70
N HIS A 76 19.78 -1.52 -19.52
CA HIS A 76 20.32 -1.89 -20.84
C HIS A 76 20.45 -0.70 -21.79
N VAL A 77 19.43 0.19 -21.82
CA VAL A 77 19.49 1.43 -22.59
C VAL A 77 20.65 2.28 -22.12
N LYS A 78 20.81 2.47 -20.81
CA LYS A 78 21.89 3.27 -20.25
C LYS A 78 23.27 2.68 -20.54
N ALA A 79 23.45 1.38 -20.35
CA ALA A 79 24.72 0.69 -20.64
C ALA A 79 25.12 0.84 -22.12
N SER A 80 24.17 0.67 -23.04
CA SER A 80 24.42 0.82 -24.48
C SER A 80 24.85 2.25 -24.83
N SER A 81 24.25 3.28 -24.22
CA SER A 81 24.60 4.69 -24.44
C SER A 81 25.99 5.10 -23.94
N LEU A 82 26.61 4.29 -23.07
CA LEU A 82 27.94 4.55 -22.51
C LEU A 82 29.06 3.79 -23.25
N GLY A 83 28.71 2.75 -24.01
CA GLY A 83 29.65 1.94 -24.79
C GLY A 83 29.84 2.41 -26.25
N SER A 84 29.03 3.37 -26.71
CA SER A 84 29.16 4.10 -27.97
C SER A 84 29.82 5.46 -27.75
#